data_AF-A0A351MJX4-F1
#
_entry.id   AF-A0A351MJX4-F1
#
_cell.length_a   1.000
_cell.length_b   1.000
_cell.length_c   1.000
_cell.angle_alpha   90.00
_cell.angle_beta   90.00
_cell.angle_gamma   90.00
#
_symmetry.space_group_name_H-M   'P 1'
#
loop_
_entity.id
_entity.type
_entity.pdbx_description
1 polymer ?
#
loop_
_entity_poly.entity_id
_entity_poly.type
_entity_poly.pdbx_seq_one_letter_code
_entity_poly.pdbx_strand_id
1 'polypeptide(L)'
;MEYLILASILLAPPTVVWSAAETTAGWSGRPALIDDARFGAHAVRYTLAADSKTEPTFDFGPTGQPPTAEHLATFWYRVSGEGRVSLAFKLICDFTEGWQGTWLIDPTSPADGRWRKAVVDLGTPWLRWGEAPLPDRTLAVFRLQTDSRSAVTVDIDQLQLEPRRFQAAALGSRVVDGQPRARVRLTNLPAEALALEVAGTRVDLPASAQRVVEVPLAELAPT
;
A
#
# COMPACT_ATOMS: atom_id res chain seq x y z
N MET A 1 45.05 10.08 -18.74
CA MET A 1 43.76 9.59 -19.26
C MET A 1 43.46 8.30 -18.50
N GLU A 2 42.23 8.11 -18.03
CA GLU A 2 41.78 6.99 -17.15
C GLU A 2 42.17 7.22 -15.67
N TYR A 3 41.28 7.20 -14.66
CA TYR A 3 40.03 6.47 -14.46
C TYR A 3 39.00 7.33 -13.72
N LEU A 4 37.77 7.37 -14.22
CA LEU A 4 36.63 7.95 -13.50
C LEU A 4 35.36 7.19 -13.89
N ILE A 5 35.21 5.95 -13.42
CA ILE A 5 33.93 5.24 -13.47
C ILE A 5 33.80 4.37 -12.23
N LEU A 6 33.14 4.90 -11.20
CA LEU A 6 32.45 4.11 -10.17
C LEU A 6 31.38 5.02 -9.54
N ALA A 7 30.36 5.32 -10.32
CA ALA A 7 29.10 5.84 -9.81
C ALA A 7 28.01 5.41 -10.78
N SER A 8 27.20 4.44 -10.39
CA SER A 8 25.79 4.21 -10.79
C SER A 8 25.39 2.74 -10.57
N ILE A 9 25.52 2.25 -9.34
CA ILE A 9 24.64 1.22 -8.80
C ILE A 9 24.26 1.78 -7.42
N LEU A 10 22.97 1.81 -7.08
CA LEU A 10 22.35 2.35 -5.85
C LEU A 10 21.76 3.77 -5.98
N LEU A 11 20.55 3.93 -6.52
CA LEU A 11 19.72 5.11 -6.20
C LEU A 11 18.20 4.83 -6.18
N ALA A 12 17.76 3.58 -6.03
CA ALA A 12 16.42 3.35 -5.49
C ALA A 12 16.58 3.19 -3.97
N PRO A 13 15.90 4.00 -3.13
CA PRO A 13 15.87 3.78 -1.69
C PRO A 13 15.55 2.30 -1.39
N PRO A 14 16.22 1.64 -0.44
CA PRO A 14 15.86 0.26 -0.10
C PRO A 14 14.43 0.22 0.44
N THR A 15 13.75 -0.91 0.25
CA THR A 15 12.49 -1.16 0.96
C THR A 15 12.78 -1.17 2.46
N VAL A 16 12.04 -0.38 3.21
CA VAL A 16 12.08 -0.36 4.67
C VAL A 16 10.87 -1.10 5.20
N VAL A 17 11.10 -2.06 6.09
CA VAL A 17 10.04 -2.72 6.83
C VAL A 17 9.76 -1.89 8.08
N TRP A 18 8.64 -1.16 8.08
CA TRP A 18 8.19 -0.45 9.28
C TRP A 18 7.71 -1.43 10.34
N SER A 19 6.93 -2.45 9.95
CA SER A 19 6.53 -3.54 10.84
C SER A 19 6.45 -4.85 10.08
N ALA A 20 7.25 -5.82 10.49
CA ALA A 20 7.10 -7.22 10.07
C ALA A 20 5.94 -7.94 10.78
N ALA A 21 5.22 -7.25 11.69
CA ALA A 21 4.09 -7.78 12.47
C ALA A 21 4.40 -9.00 13.35
N GLU A 22 5.69 -9.29 13.60
CA GLU A 22 6.15 -10.36 14.50
C GLU A 22 5.85 -10.09 15.99
N THR A 23 5.50 -8.85 16.34
CA THR A 23 5.07 -8.47 17.70
C THR A 23 4.00 -7.39 17.63
N THR A 24 3.28 -7.17 18.74
CA THR A 24 2.33 -6.05 18.87
C THR A 24 2.99 -4.75 19.33
N ALA A 25 4.32 -4.71 19.52
CA ALA A 25 5.03 -3.50 19.91
C ALA A 25 4.89 -2.42 18.82
N GLY A 26 4.65 -1.18 19.23
CA GLY A 26 4.38 -0.06 18.31
C GLY A 26 2.96 -0.01 17.76
N TRP A 27 2.17 -1.08 17.90
CA TRP A 27 0.76 -1.09 17.49
C TRP A 27 -0.18 -0.63 18.60
N SER A 28 -1.18 0.17 18.25
CA SER A 28 -2.24 0.62 19.16
C SER A 28 -3.57 -0.12 18.93
N GLY A 29 -4.58 0.14 19.75
CA GLY A 29 -5.88 -0.52 19.61
C GLY A 29 -5.93 -1.98 20.10
N ARG A 30 -4.88 -2.42 20.82
CA ARG A 30 -4.77 -3.75 21.45
C ARG A 30 -5.00 -4.90 20.45
N PRO A 31 -4.19 -5.01 19.38
CA PRO A 31 -4.29 -6.15 18.47
C PRO A 31 -3.95 -7.46 19.18
N ALA A 32 -4.49 -8.55 18.65
CA ALA A 32 -3.98 -9.89 18.91
C ALA A 32 -2.81 -10.20 17.96
N LEU A 33 -1.90 -11.07 18.39
CA LEU A 33 -0.88 -11.67 17.53
C LEU A 33 -1.38 -13.05 17.10
N ILE A 34 -1.27 -13.40 15.82
CA ILE A 34 -1.74 -14.68 15.26
C ILE A 34 -0.63 -15.41 14.50
N ASP A 35 -0.64 -16.74 14.50
CA ASP A 35 0.38 -17.61 13.87
C ASP A 35 0.07 -17.99 12.41
N ASP A 36 -0.68 -17.13 11.72
CA ASP A 36 -1.20 -17.35 10.36
C ASP A 36 -0.96 -16.10 9.53
N ALA A 37 0.32 -15.76 9.40
CA ALA A 37 0.81 -14.61 8.67
C ALA A 37 0.88 -14.85 7.16
N ARG A 38 0.98 -13.77 6.39
CA ARG A 38 1.29 -13.89 4.96
C ARG A 38 2.79 -14.18 4.76
N PHE A 39 3.62 -13.55 5.58
CA PHE A 39 5.07 -13.72 5.65
C PHE A 39 5.53 -13.82 7.10
N GLY A 40 6.60 -14.56 7.35
CA GLY A 40 7.12 -14.72 8.71
C GLY A 40 6.26 -15.63 9.56
N ALA A 41 6.33 -15.47 10.88
CA ALA A 41 5.61 -16.32 11.82
C ALA A 41 4.27 -15.72 12.23
N HIS A 42 4.19 -14.39 12.36
CA HIS A 42 3.01 -13.74 12.92
C HIS A 42 2.46 -12.56 12.11
N ALA A 43 1.17 -12.28 12.33
CA ALA A 43 0.50 -11.07 11.88
C ALA A 43 -0.29 -10.44 13.04
N VAL A 44 -0.62 -9.15 12.92
CA VAL A 44 -1.48 -8.48 13.90
C VAL A 44 -2.95 -8.55 13.46
N ARG A 45 -3.85 -8.83 14.40
CA ARG A 45 -5.29 -8.98 14.17
C ARG A 45 -6.09 -7.96 14.97
N TYR A 46 -7.03 -7.31 14.29
CA TYR A 46 -8.08 -6.48 14.89
C TYR A 46 -9.44 -7.13 14.71
N THR A 47 -10.24 -7.18 15.77
CA THR A 47 -11.64 -7.65 15.72
C THR A 47 -12.57 -6.45 15.72
N LEU A 48 -13.48 -6.41 14.76
CA LEU A 48 -14.46 -5.36 14.58
C LEU A 48 -15.88 -5.92 14.72
N ALA A 49 -16.66 -5.30 15.60
CA ALA A 49 -18.09 -5.59 15.72
C ALA A 49 -18.88 -4.94 14.57
N ALA A 50 -20.15 -5.30 14.43
CA ALA A 50 -21.07 -4.60 13.54
C ALA A 50 -21.22 -3.13 13.94
N ASP A 51 -21.38 -2.27 12.93
CA ASP A 51 -21.53 -0.82 13.07
C ASP A 51 -20.41 -0.16 13.90
N SER A 52 -19.17 -0.63 13.70
CA SER A 52 -18.01 -0.13 14.43
C SER A 52 -17.04 0.62 13.54
N LYS A 53 -16.33 1.57 14.16
CA LYS A 53 -15.21 2.29 13.55
C LYS A 53 -14.04 2.26 14.53
N THR A 54 -12.88 1.86 14.04
CA THR A 54 -11.62 1.91 14.79
C THR A 54 -10.50 2.47 13.91
N GLU A 55 -9.50 3.06 14.54
CA GLU A 55 -8.34 3.66 13.87
C GLU A 55 -7.04 3.22 14.56
N PRO A 56 -6.71 1.92 14.58
CA PRO A 56 -5.45 1.46 15.11
C PRO A 56 -4.28 2.08 14.35
N THR A 57 -3.17 2.25 15.07
CA THR A 57 -1.97 2.92 14.58
C THR A 57 -0.75 2.04 14.75
N PHE A 58 0.24 2.23 13.90
CA PHE A 58 1.60 1.78 14.11
C PHE A 58 2.52 3.00 14.24
N ASP A 59 3.30 3.07 15.31
CA ASP A 59 4.34 4.09 15.51
C ASP A 59 5.61 3.68 14.77
N PHE A 60 5.89 4.35 13.65
CA PHE A 60 7.06 4.09 12.84
C PHE A 60 8.23 5.04 13.15
N GLY A 61 8.09 5.97 14.11
CA GLY A 61 9.17 6.88 14.52
C GLY A 61 10.50 6.18 14.81
N PRO A 62 10.52 5.06 15.55
CA PRO A 62 11.76 4.32 15.82
C PRO A 62 12.45 3.70 14.60
N THR A 63 11.76 3.58 13.45
CA THR A 63 12.29 2.89 12.26
C THR A 63 13.22 3.76 11.41
N GLY A 64 13.28 5.07 11.69
CA GLY A 64 14.33 5.98 11.22
C GLY A 64 14.23 6.47 9.77
N GLN A 65 13.35 5.91 8.91
CA GLN A 65 13.15 6.42 7.55
C GLN A 65 11.79 7.12 7.40
N PRO A 66 11.77 8.46 7.25
CA PRO A 66 10.54 9.20 6.99
C PRO A 66 10.05 8.97 5.55
N PRO A 67 8.72 8.90 5.33
CA PRO A 67 8.15 8.78 4.00
C PRO A 67 8.29 10.07 3.18
N THR A 68 8.25 9.94 1.86
CA THR A 68 8.22 11.06 0.90
C THR A 68 7.27 10.73 -0.26
N ALA A 69 7.01 11.70 -1.13
CA ALA A 69 6.22 11.51 -2.35
C ALA A 69 6.84 10.49 -3.36
N GLU A 70 8.11 10.12 -3.17
CA GLU A 70 8.82 9.14 -3.99
C GLU A 70 8.67 7.71 -3.47
N HIS A 71 7.83 7.50 -2.44
CA HIS A 71 7.61 6.19 -1.84
C HIS A 71 6.19 5.66 -2.08
N LEU A 72 6.07 4.35 -1.95
CA LEU A 72 4.83 3.62 -1.77
C LEU A 72 4.75 3.15 -0.31
N ALA A 73 3.62 3.33 0.35
CA ALA A 73 3.33 2.60 1.58
C ALA A 73 2.57 1.31 1.20
N THR A 74 3.09 0.16 1.62
CA THR A 74 2.50 -1.14 1.29
C THR A 74 2.30 -1.98 2.53
N PHE A 75 1.30 -2.85 2.49
CA PHE A 75 1.07 -3.86 3.52
C PHE A 75 0.19 -4.97 2.99
N TRP A 76 0.28 -6.13 3.60
CA TRP A 76 -0.65 -7.23 3.37
C TRP A 76 -1.79 -7.15 4.37
N TYR A 77 -3.00 -7.46 3.91
CA TYR A 77 -4.16 -7.54 4.78
C TYR A 77 -5.07 -8.69 4.39
N ARG A 78 -5.80 -9.22 5.37
CA ARG A 78 -6.82 -10.24 5.18
C ARG A 78 -8.05 -9.88 5.99
N VAL A 79 -9.22 -10.02 5.39
CA VAL A 79 -10.51 -9.77 6.05
C VAL A 79 -11.24 -11.10 6.15
N SER A 80 -11.68 -11.47 7.35
CA SER A 80 -12.40 -12.72 7.63
C SER A 80 -13.63 -12.46 8.49
N GLY A 81 -14.60 -13.37 8.49
CA GLY A 81 -15.86 -13.23 9.24
C GLY A 81 -17.05 -13.00 8.31
N GLU A 82 -18.00 -12.15 8.72
CA GLU A 82 -19.22 -11.87 7.97
C GLU A 82 -19.23 -10.43 7.45
N GLY A 83 -19.64 -10.25 6.19
CA GLY A 83 -19.83 -8.93 5.58
C GLY A 83 -18.56 -8.36 4.95
N ARG A 84 -18.25 -7.10 5.27
CA ARG A 84 -17.17 -6.32 4.63
C ARG A 84 -16.60 -5.27 5.57
N VAL A 85 -15.44 -4.73 5.21
CA VAL A 85 -14.81 -3.59 5.90
C VAL A 85 -14.44 -2.51 4.90
N SER A 86 -14.66 -1.26 5.27
CA SER A 86 -14.07 -0.11 4.59
C SER A 86 -12.69 0.15 5.17
N LEU A 87 -11.68 0.21 4.30
CA LEU A 87 -10.28 0.41 4.69
C LEU A 87 -9.72 1.68 4.06
N ALA A 88 -9.22 2.58 4.91
CA ALA A 88 -8.41 3.71 4.50
C ALA A 88 -7.09 3.74 5.27
N PHE A 89 -6.05 4.21 4.62
CA PHE A 89 -4.72 4.38 5.20
C PHE A 89 -4.45 5.86 5.42
N LYS A 90 -3.90 6.20 6.58
CA LYS A 90 -3.47 7.56 6.87
C LYS A 90 -2.03 7.59 7.34
N LEU A 91 -1.34 8.69 7.04
CA LEU A 91 -0.06 9.02 7.63
C LEU A 91 -0.19 10.31 8.44
N ILE A 92 0.46 10.32 9.60
CA ILE A 92 0.66 11.49 10.44
C ILE A 92 2.17 11.59 10.66
N CYS A 93 2.82 12.56 10.02
CA CYS A 93 4.26 12.83 10.14
C CYS A 93 4.60 14.16 9.48
N ASP A 94 5.88 14.55 9.49
CA ASP A 94 6.37 15.77 8.82
C ASP A 94 5.96 15.86 7.35
N PHE A 95 5.94 14.74 6.61
CA PHE A 95 5.52 14.71 5.20
C PHE A 95 4.07 15.17 5.00
N THR A 96 3.20 14.92 5.97
CA THR A 96 1.81 15.40 5.98
C THR A 96 1.64 16.65 6.84
N GLU A 97 2.73 17.33 7.20
CA GLU A 97 2.75 18.50 8.10
C GLU A 97 2.05 18.21 9.45
N GLY A 98 2.12 16.97 9.93
CA GLY A 98 1.42 16.50 11.13
C GLY A 98 -0.09 16.28 10.95
N TRP A 99 -0.69 16.57 9.79
CA TRP A 99 -2.09 16.25 9.52
C TRP A 99 -2.31 14.77 9.23
N GLN A 100 -3.56 14.31 9.29
CA GLN A 100 -3.94 12.98 8.84
C GLN A 100 -4.09 12.96 7.32
N GLY A 101 -2.98 12.80 6.61
CA GLY A 101 -3.01 12.59 5.16
C GLY A 101 -3.64 11.25 4.85
N THR A 102 -4.79 11.24 4.19
CA THR A 102 -5.63 10.04 4.03
C THR A 102 -5.72 9.60 2.57
N TRP A 103 -5.49 8.31 2.33
CA TRP A 103 -5.70 7.62 1.07
C TRP A 103 -6.74 6.51 1.25
N LEU A 104 -7.69 6.43 0.32
CA LEU A 104 -8.65 5.33 0.27
C LEU A 104 -8.00 4.16 -0.45
N ILE A 105 -7.99 2.97 0.18
CA ILE A 105 -7.45 1.76 -0.44
C ILE A 105 -8.57 1.02 -1.14
N ASP A 106 -9.59 0.64 -0.36
CA ASP A 106 -10.77 -0.05 -0.85
C ASP A 106 -11.98 0.43 -0.04
N PRO A 107 -12.97 1.06 -0.68
CA PRO A 107 -14.16 1.52 0.02
C PRO A 107 -14.93 0.35 0.67
N THR A 108 -14.80 -0.89 0.18
CA THR A 108 -15.48 -2.08 0.70
C THR A 108 -14.73 -3.39 0.35
N SER A 109 -13.85 -3.85 1.23
CA SER A 109 -13.21 -5.16 1.13
C SER A 109 -14.08 -6.28 1.73
N PRO A 110 -14.39 -7.36 0.98
CA PRO A 110 -15.21 -8.47 1.48
C PRO A 110 -14.46 -9.35 2.48
N ALA A 111 -15.19 -9.93 3.44
CA ALA A 111 -14.67 -10.86 4.44
C ALA A 111 -14.52 -12.29 3.89
N ASP A 112 -13.69 -12.48 2.88
CA ASP A 112 -13.53 -13.76 2.16
C ASP A 112 -12.28 -14.56 2.56
N GLY A 113 -11.53 -14.10 3.55
CA GLY A 113 -10.35 -14.77 4.09
C GLY A 113 -9.12 -14.74 3.18
N ARG A 114 -9.13 -13.95 2.09
CA ARG A 114 -7.99 -13.87 1.17
C ARG A 114 -7.01 -12.78 1.58
N TRP A 115 -5.72 -13.09 1.54
CA TRP A 115 -4.65 -12.11 1.67
C TRP A 115 -4.57 -11.23 0.42
N ARG A 116 -4.50 -9.92 0.63
CA ARG A 116 -4.39 -8.89 -0.40
C ARG A 116 -3.23 -7.97 -0.07
N LYS A 117 -2.59 -7.41 -1.09
CA LYS A 117 -1.58 -6.35 -0.90
C LYS A 117 -2.25 -4.99 -1.15
N ALA A 118 -2.23 -4.14 -0.12
CA ALA A 118 -2.52 -2.72 -0.28
C ALA A 118 -1.27 -1.99 -0.78
N VAL A 119 -1.44 -1.10 -1.76
CA VAL A 119 -0.37 -0.25 -2.30
C VAL A 119 -0.88 1.18 -2.34
N VAL A 120 -0.26 2.05 -1.55
CA VAL A 120 -0.60 3.47 -1.46
C VAL A 120 0.52 4.29 -2.07
N ASP A 121 0.27 4.94 -3.20
CA ASP A 121 1.21 5.88 -3.84
C ASP A 121 1.20 7.21 -3.09
N LEU A 122 2.23 7.47 -2.28
CA LEU A 122 2.33 8.68 -1.46
C LEU A 122 2.57 9.94 -2.30
N GLY A 123 2.93 9.79 -3.58
CA GLY A 123 3.02 10.90 -4.53
C GLY A 123 1.67 11.34 -5.09
N THR A 124 0.57 10.63 -4.77
CA THR A 124 -0.78 11.06 -5.16
C THR A 124 -1.38 12.04 -4.14
N PRO A 125 -2.26 12.96 -4.56
CA PRO A 125 -2.94 13.86 -3.64
C PRO A 125 -3.70 13.09 -2.56
N TRP A 126 -3.58 13.55 -1.32
CA TRP A 126 -4.26 12.98 -0.16
C TRP A 126 -5.34 13.91 0.37
N LEU A 127 -6.32 13.33 1.07
CA LEU A 127 -7.35 14.10 1.77
C LEU A 127 -6.83 14.52 3.14
N ARG A 128 -6.92 15.81 3.45
CA ARG A 128 -6.59 16.33 4.78
C ARG A 128 -7.74 16.06 5.76
N TRP A 129 -7.52 15.14 6.69
CA TRP A 129 -8.48 14.83 7.75
C TRP A 129 -7.91 15.17 9.13
N GLY A 130 -8.78 15.16 10.15
CA GLY A 130 -8.46 15.53 11.53
C GLY A 130 -8.78 16.99 11.86
N GLU A 131 -8.89 17.29 13.16
CA GLU A 131 -9.23 18.62 13.66
C GLU A 131 -8.00 19.54 13.77
N ALA A 132 -6.84 18.96 14.11
CA ALA A 132 -5.59 19.67 14.33
C ALA A 132 -4.38 18.80 13.92
N PRO A 133 -3.23 19.42 13.57
CA PRO A 133 -2.00 18.69 13.27
C PRO A 133 -1.36 18.13 14.55
N LEU A 134 -0.63 17.03 14.41
CA LEU A 134 0.12 16.35 15.45
C LEU A 134 1.60 16.27 15.03
N PRO A 135 2.36 17.38 15.14
CA PRO A 135 3.71 17.47 14.56
C PRO A 135 4.72 16.51 15.20
N ASP A 136 4.55 16.18 16.48
CA ASP A 136 5.48 15.30 17.21
C ASP A 136 5.16 13.79 17.06
N ARG A 137 4.32 13.44 16.07
CA ARG A 137 3.84 12.06 15.88
C ARG A 137 4.22 11.53 14.51
N THR A 138 4.60 10.25 14.48
CA THR A 138 4.97 9.50 13.28
C THR A 138 4.18 8.19 13.23
N LEU A 139 2.95 8.28 12.72
CA LEU A 139 1.96 7.20 12.80
C LEU A 139 1.45 6.78 11.43
N ALA A 140 1.41 5.48 11.20
CA ALA A 140 0.61 4.86 10.16
C ALA A 140 -0.73 4.45 10.76
N VAL A 141 -1.83 4.96 10.23
CA VAL A 141 -3.19 4.77 10.77
C VAL A 141 -4.01 3.94 9.80
N PHE A 142 -4.67 2.91 10.32
CA PHE A 142 -5.59 2.08 9.55
C PHE A 142 -7.01 2.40 10.00
N ARG A 143 -7.76 3.16 9.18
CA ARG A 143 -9.17 3.39 9.46
C ARG A 143 -9.97 2.21 8.96
N LEU A 144 -10.56 1.49 9.90
CA LEU A 144 -11.35 0.30 9.68
C LEU A 144 -12.80 0.61 10.09
N GLN A 145 -13.75 0.40 9.19
CA GLN A 145 -15.16 0.65 9.47
C GLN A 145 -16.04 -0.47 8.91
N THR A 146 -16.94 -0.99 9.75
CA THR A 146 -17.96 -1.97 9.38
C THR A 146 -19.34 -1.31 9.26
N ASP A 147 -20.24 -1.94 8.53
CA ASP A 147 -21.66 -1.62 8.57
C ASP A 147 -22.41 -2.51 9.59
N SER A 148 -23.73 -2.32 9.71
CA SER A 148 -24.57 -3.07 10.66
C SER A 148 -24.69 -4.57 10.37
N ARG A 149 -24.21 -5.05 9.21
CA ARG A 149 -24.24 -6.47 8.81
C ARG A 149 -22.84 -7.10 8.79
N SER A 150 -21.83 -6.38 9.27
CA SER A 150 -20.44 -6.79 9.11
C SER A 150 -19.76 -6.97 10.47
N ALA A 151 -19.39 -8.19 10.80
CA ALA A 151 -18.59 -8.52 11.97
C ALA A 151 -17.37 -9.30 11.49
N VAL A 152 -16.20 -8.64 11.53
CA VAL A 152 -15.01 -9.11 10.83
C VAL A 152 -13.78 -9.08 11.71
N THR A 153 -12.79 -9.85 11.32
CA THR A 153 -11.40 -9.64 11.73
C THR A 153 -10.61 -9.08 10.56
N VAL A 154 -9.72 -8.15 10.83
CA VAL A 154 -8.75 -7.61 9.87
C VAL A 154 -7.36 -7.95 10.37
N ASP A 155 -6.66 -8.75 9.59
CA ASP A 155 -5.26 -9.09 9.82
C ASP A 155 -4.38 -8.17 8.97
N ILE A 156 -3.26 -7.70 9.52
CA ILE A 156 -2.30 -6.83 8.84
C ILE A 156 -0.89 -7.41 9.04
N ASP A 157 -0.12 -7.42 7.95
CA ASP A 157 1.23 -7.97 7.91
C ASP A 157 2.13 -7.15 6.96
N GLN A 158 3.45 -7.17 7.20
CA GLN A 158 4.48 -6.54 6.37
C GLN A 158 4.16 -5.09 5.97
N LEU A 159 3.99 -4.21 6.96
CA LEU A 159 3.89 -2.77 6.71
C LEU A 159 5.26 -2.25 6.28
N GLN A 160 5.35 -1.74 5.07
CA GLN A 160 6.58 -1.39 4.39
C GLN A 160 6.48 -0.01 3.73
N LEU A 161 7.64 0.63 3.63
CA LEU A 161 7.89 1.79 2.80
C LEU A 161 8.79 1.34 1.65
N GLU A 162 8.24 1.29 0.45
CA GLU A 162 8.94 0.87 -0.77
C GLU A 162 9.29 2.09 -1.62
N PRO A 163 10.41 2.10 -2.35
CA PRO A 163 10.67 3.13 -3.35
C PRO A 163 9.64 3.04 -4.49
N ARG A 164 9.11 4.17 -4.94
CA ARG A 164 8.28 4.21 -6.15
C ARG A 164 9.17 4.06 -7.38
N ARG A 165 9.27 2.83 -7.89
CA ARG A 165 10.12 2.50 -9.06
C ARG A 165 9.43 2.77 -10.39
N PHE A 166 8.11 2.81 -10.45
CA PHE A 166 7.40 3.13 -11.69
C PHE A 166 6.14 3.92 -11.40
N GLN A 167 5.60 4.58 -12.43
CA GLN A 167 4.31 5.24 -12.39
C GLN A 167 3.39 4.59 -13.41
N ALA A 168 2.16 4.28 -13.01
CA ALA A 168 1.11 3.85 -13.91
C ALA A 168 0.06 4.97 -14.07
N ALA A 169 -0.35 5.25 -15.30
CA ALA A 169 -1.41 6.19 -15.61
C ALA A 169 -2.43 5.55 -16.55
N ALA A 170 -3.68 5.51 -16.13
CA ALA A 170 -4.77 5.07 -17.00
C ALA A 170 -4.97 6.04 -18.17
N LEU A 171 -5.06 5.50 -19.38
CA LEU A 171 -5.33 6.25 -20.61
C LEU A 171 -6.75 6.00 -21.14
N GLY A 172 -7.60 5.37 -20.32
CA GLY A 172 -8.95 4.93 -20.67
C GLY A 172 -9.01 3.45 -21.10
N SER A 173 -10.19 3.03 -21.57
CA SER A 173 -10.46 1.66 -21.99
C SER A 173 -10.92 1.61 -23.45
N ARG A 174 -10.66 0.50 -24.14
CA ARG A 174 -11.20 0.22 -25.47
C ARG A 174 -11.47 -1.28 -25.63
N VAL A 175 -12.27 -1.63 -26.64
CA VAL A 175 -12.47 -3.02 -27.03
C VAL A 175 -11.42 -3.39 -28.08
N VAL A 176 -10.68 -4.47 -27.84
CA VAL A 176 -9.66 -5.03 -28.74
C VAL A 176 -10.00 -6.51 -28.91
N ASP A 177 -10.19 -6.94 -30.16
CA ASP A 177 -10.59 -8.31 -30.50
C ASP A 177 -11.84 -8.80 -29.72
N GLY A 178 -12.83 -7.92 -29.57
CA GLY A 178 -14.08 -8.20 -28.86
C GLY A 178 -13.95 -8.24 -27.34
N GLN A 179 -12.76 -8.00 -26.77
CA GLN A 179 -12.52 -8.01 -25.33
C GLN A 179 -12.25 -6.59 -24.79
N PRO A 180 -12.87 -6.20 -23.66
CA PRO A 180 -12.60 -4.90 -23.04
C PRO A 180 -11.20 -4.88 -22.42
N ARG A 181 -10.38 -3.91 -22.84
CA ARG A 181 -9.01 -3.71 -22.34
C ARG A 181 -8.81 -2.29 -21.81
N ALA A 182 -8.08 -2.17 -20.72
CA ALA A 182 -7.59 -0.90 -20.21
C ALA A 182 -6.24 -0.56 -20.86
N ARG A 183 -6.06 0.69 -21.26
CA ARG A 183 -4.78 1.21 -21.72
C ARG A 183 -4.08 1.86 -20.54
N VAL A 184 -2.89 1.38 -20.21
CA VAL A 184 -2.10 1.88 -19.09
C VAL A 184 -0.75 2.33 -19.61
N ARG A 185 -0.37 3.57 -19.31
CA ARG A 185 0.99 4.06 -19.51
C ARG A 185 1.81 3.77 -18.27
N LEU A 186 2.91 3.06 -18.46
CA LEU A 186 3.91 2.78 -17.45
C LEU A 186 5.12 3.66 -17.71
N THR A 187 5.62 4.32 -16.68
CA THR A 187 6.84 5.13 -16.71
C THR A 187 7.84 4.52 -15.74
N ASN A 188 9.01 4.13 -16.24
CA ASN A 188 10.14 3.78 -15.40
C ASN A 188 10.75 5.06 -14.82
N LEU A 189 10.85 5.15 -13.49
CA LEU A 189 11.38 6.33 -12.81
C LEU A 189 12.89 6.23 -12.54
N PRO A 190 13.43 5.05 -12.17
CA PRO A 190 14.87 4.84 -12.11
C PRO A 190 15.64 5.00 -13.42
N ALA A 191 16.94 5.25 -13.26
CA ALA A 191 17.95 5.22 -14.32
C ALA A 191 18.37 3.79 -14.72
N GLU A 192 17.72 2.75 -14.17
CA GLU A 192 17.94 1.35 -14.51
C GLU A 192 16.70 0.75 -15.16
N ALA A 193 16.87 -0.30 -15.98
CA ALA A 193 15.74 -1.00 -16.59
C ALA A 193 14.94 -1.79 -15.54
N LEU A 194 13.61 -1.82 -15.71
CA LEU A 194 12.69 -2.61 -14.89
C LEU A 194 12.02 -3.69 -15.72
N ALA A 195 11.76 -4.84 -15.11
CA ALA A 195 10.84 -5.84 -15.63
C ALA A 195 9.62 -5.89 -14.71
N LEU A 196 8.45 -5.59 -15.27
CA LEU A 196 7.18 -5.63 -14.56
C LEU A 196 6.36 -6.83 -15.03
N GLU A 197 5.58 -7.43 -14.15
CA GLU A 197 4.53 -8.38 -14.54
C GLU A 197 3.19 -7.65 -14.49
N VAL A 198 2.50 -7.59 -15.63
CA VAL A 198 1.21 -6.91 -15.79
C VAL A 198 0.25 -7.90 -16.40
N ALA A 199 -0.77 -8.35 -15.64
CA ALA A 199 -1.76 -9.33 -16.11
C ALA A 199 -1.10 -10.59 -16.71
N GLY A 200 -0.19 -11.20 -15.92
CA GLY A 200 0.58 -12.38 -16.34
C GLY A 200 1.58 -12.15 -17.49
N THR A 201 1.70 -10.91 -17.99
CA THR A 201 2.61 -10.57 -19.09
C THR A 201 3.82 -9.81 -18.58
N ARG A 202 5.01 -10.28 -18.93
CA ARG A 202 6.25 -9.55 -18.65
C ARG A 202 6.38 -8.33 -19.56
N VAL A 203 6.60 -7.18 -18.95
CA VAL A 203 6.83 -5.88 -19.60
C VAL A 203 8.20 -5.38 -19.18
N ASP A 204 9.17 -5.46 -20.09
CA ASP A 204 10.46 -4.80 -19.89
C ASP A 204 10.32 -3.29 -20.22
N LEU A 205 10.76 -2.46 -19.28
CA LEU A 205 10.78 -1.00 -19.34
C LEU A 205 12.23 -0.52 -19.22
N PRO A 206 12.83 -0.01 -20.30
CA PRO A 206 14.16 0.60 -20.22
C PRO A 206 14.21 1.75 -19.23
N ALA A 207 15.42 2.10 -18.77
CA ALA A 207 15.67 3.23 -17.88
C ALA A 207 14.98 4.51 -18.36
N SER A 208 14.28 5.20 -17.46
CA SER A 208 13.57 6.46 -17.73
C SER A 208 12.56 6.41 -18.90
N ALA A 209 12.16 5.22 -19.35
CA ALA A 209 11.28 5.05 -20.50
C ALA A 209 9.80 5.03 -20.13
N GLN A 210 8.96 5.30 -21.12
CA GLN A 210 7.52 5.14 -21.03
C GLN A 210 7.05 4.06 -22.01
N ARG A 211 6.08 3.26 -21.61
CA ARG A 211 5.44 2.25 -22.45
C ARG A 211 3.95 2.22 -22.20
N VAL A 212 3.15 2.13 -23.26
CA VAL A 212 1.72 1.86 -23.14
C VAL A 212 1.48 0.37 -23.30
N VAL A 213 0.73 -0.21 -22.37
CA VAL A 213 0.33 -1.61 -22.37
C VAL A 213 -1.20 -1.72 -22.35
N GLU A 214 -1.71 -2.85 -22.84
CA GLU A 214 -3.14 -3.15 -22.84
C GLU A 214 -3.42 -4.31 -21.91
N VAL A 215 -4.19 -4.04 -20.87
CA VAL A 215 -4.50 -4.98 -19.80
C VAL A 215 -5.95 -5.42 -19.95
N PRO A 216 -6.26 -6.74 -19.99
CA PRO A 216 -7.63 -7.20 -19.97
C PRO A 216 -8.37 -6.65 -18.74
N LEU A 217 -9.54 -6.05 -18.92
CA LEU A 217 -10.31 -5.51 -17.78
C LEU A 217 -10.77 -6.61 -16.83
N ALA A 218 -10.97 -7.84 -17.33
CA ALA A 218 -11.28 -9.01 -16.52
C ALA A 218 -10.17 -9.36 -15.50
N GLU A 219 -8.92 -8.99 -15.80
CA GLU A 219 -7.77 -9.23 -14.92
C GLU A 219 -7.50 -8.06 -13.97
N LEU A 220 -8.25 -6.95 -14.11
CA LEU A 220 -8.22 -5.80 -13.20
C LEU A 220 -9.32 -5.85 -12.14
N ALA A 221 -10.22 -6.84 -12.20
CA ALA A 221 -11.19 -7.09 -11.15
C ALA A 221 -10.47 -7.73 -9.94
N PRO A 222 -10.68 -7.24 -8.70
CA PRO A 222 -10.15 -7.91 -7.53
C PRO A 222 -10.75 -9.32 -7.47
N THR A 223 -9.89 -10.33 -7.49
CA THR A 223 -10.27 -11.69 -7.12
C THR A 223 -10.35 -11.84 -5.61
#